data_AF-A0A094ALQ4-F1
#
_entry.id   AF-A0A094ALQ4-F1
#
_cell.length_a   1.000
_cell.length_b   1.000
_cell.length_c   1.000
_cell.angle_alpha   90.00
_cell.angle_beta   90.00
_cell.angle_gamma   90.00
#
_symmetry.space_group_name_H-M   'P 1'
#
loop_
_entity.id
_entity.type
_entity.pdbx_description
1 polymer ?
#
loop_
_entity_poly.entity_id
_entity_poly.type
_entity_poly.pdbx_seq_one_letter_code
_entity_poly.pdbx_strand_id
1 'polypeptide(L)'
;MEDEGATSTALNEADCNGRETRTETAPAGAIVDDIDGPKEVPPLLPPRPNQVDSLERPSTPLPARPKFQAQPTTALSSIDIQTLSFPDGSRGTFSSTDNTASPSAAGTSVLDYSHRRGSQSRNEADDNASLQTFTGTTHTGGGDLESLLGGHNTQSAAWKMLAGQSETINPFETIEHLENDKLAVFEQEFDEIQDVDSEMGNEEQLLEQFKSKLKHYMIFSSAGKPIYSRHGDVNLINGYIGVIQTIISFYEESNDPLQSFTAGDTKFVVSAQGPLYFVAISRLGESEAQLRIQLDALYMQILSTLTLPRLTQIFTNRPSTDLRRPLEGTDVLLSSLADTFTKGSASTLLSALECLKIRKSQRHVINNTLLKSRTDKLLYGLIVAGGRLVSVVRPKRHSLHPSDLQLIFNMLFEAKSIRSGGGENWIPLCLPGFNNTGYVYMYVSFLDADSDSDENNPLPNPTPEPTSTTSRDDAIAILLISTDKESFYDLQQMRDAVVTQLQKSGSLDIIKAAVRAGRPSTTDIVPGTQLRHFLYKSRANVQFTSSSYAPHFNSLLSHRRLLSLYQTLHATTHARTTHTKVQHLVSRSAIALAWSTP
;
A
#
# COMPACT_ATOMS: atom_id res chain seq x y z
N MET A 1 50.70 -27.93 -60.67
CA MET A 1 51.96 -27.55 -60.00
C MET A 1 51.59 -27.35 -58.54
N GLU A 2 52.00 -28.31 -57.71
CA GLU A 2 52.44 -28.19 -56.31
C GLU A 2 51.70 -27.23 -55.33
N ASP A 3 51.39 -27.62 -54.09
CA ASP A 3 51.23 -28.97 -53.52
C ASP A 3 50.42 -28.89 -52.19
N GLU A 4 50.02 -30.04 -51.66
CA GLU A 4 49.33 -30.26 -50.38
C GLU A 4 50.26 -29.98 -49.16
N GLY A 5 49.86 -29.93 -47.88
CA GLY A 5 48.59 -30.18 -47.18
C GLY A 5 48.87 -30.62 -45.72
N ALA A 6 47.83 -31.05 -44.98
CA ALA A 6 47.88 -31.73 -43.65
C ALA A 6 48.46 -30.92 -42.44
N THR A 7 47.73 -30.59 -41.35
CA THR A 7 46.96 -31.35 -40.32
C THR A 7 47.79 -31.99 -39.18
N SER A 8 47.10 -32.30 -38.06
CA SER A 8 47.57 -33.03 -36.86
C SER A 8 48.27 -32.19 -35.76
N THR A 9 48.12 -32.45 -34.45
CA THR A 9 47.51 -33.59 -33.73
C THR A 9 46.85 -33.15 -32.40
N ALA A 10 45.99 -33.98 -31.81
CA ALA A 10 45.31 -33.75 -30.54
C ALA A 10 45.48 -34.95 -29.55
N LEU A 11 45.11 -34.70 -28.28
CA LEU A 11 44.64 -35.67 -27.25
C LEU A 11 45.59 -36.71 -26.60
N ASN A 12 45.33 -36.92 -25.30
CA ASN A 12 45.65 -38.09 -24.44
C ASN A 12 47.16 -38.37 -24.17
N GLU A 13 47.60 -39.04 -23.10
CA GLU A 13 47.04 -39.99 -22.09
C GLU A 13 47.84 -39.77 -20.76
N ALA A 14 47.28 -39.71 -19.55
CA ALA A 14 46.85 -40.79 -18.63
C ALA A 14 47.80 -41.10 -17.45
N ASP A 15 47.17 -41.53 -16.35
CA ASP A 15 47.60 -42.45 -15.28
C ASP A 15 48.50 -42.09 -14.06
N CYS A 16 47.84 -42.24 -12.89
CA CYS A 16 48.21 -43.09 -11.73
C CYS A 16 48.89 -42.54 -10.45
N ASN A 17 48.41 -43.10 -9.33
CA ASN A 17 48.84 -43.03 -7.91
C ASN A 17 48.61 -41.70 -7.14
N GLY A 18 48.13 -41.68 -5.89
CA GLY A 18 47.60 -42.76 -5.03
C GLY A 18 47.94 -42.60 -3.53
N ARG A 19 47.00 -42.96 -2.63
CA ARG A 19 47.09 -43.14 -1.16
C ARG A 19 47.12 -41.94 -0.19
N GLU A 20 45.95 -41.69 0.40
CA GLU A 20 45.59 -41.92 1.83
C GLU A 20 46.68 -41.97 2.94
N THR A 21 46.39 -41.30 4.06
CA THR A 21 46.22 -41.81 5.47
C THR A 21 46.48 -40.68 6.50
N ARG A 22 46.09 -40.73 7.79
CA ARG A 22 44.90 -41.23 8.54
C ARG A 22 45.13 -40.86 10.03
N THR A 23 44.14 -40.33 10.76
CA THR A 23 44.07 -40.31 12.26
C THR A 23 45.23 -39.55 13.00
N GLU A 24 45.23 -39.21 14.31
CA GLU A 24 44.33 -39.47 15.45
C GLU A 24 44.52 -38.45 16.63
N THR A 25 43.47 -38.29 17.46
CA THR A 25 43.45 -37.94 18.91
C THR A 25 44.11 -36.67 19.52
N ALA A 26 43.39 -36.12 20.51
CA ALA A 26 43.84 -35.12 21.49
C ALA A 26 44.65 -35.74 22.66
N PRO A 27 45.12 -34.91 23.60
CA PRO A 27 44.77 -35.19 25.00
C PRO A 27 44.35 -33.95 25.82
N ALA A 28 43.78 -34.20 27.00
CA ALA A 28 43.41 -33.21 28.01
C ALA A 28 44.46 -33.09 29.12
N GLY A 29 44.45 -31.99 29.88
CA GLY A 29 45.28 -31.75 31.07
C GLY A 29 44.84 -30.46 31.78
N ALA A 30 44.98 -30.36 33.11
CA ALA A 30 44.16 -29.44 33.91
C ALA A 30 44.87 -28.81 35.13
N ILE A 31 44.46 -27.58 35.47
CA ILE A 31 44.50 -26.85 36.77
C ILE A 31 45.88 -26.51 37.41
N VAL A 32 46.16 -25.21 37.65
CA VAL A 32 46.33 -24.52 38.98
C VAL A 32 46.96 -23.12 38.80
N ASP A 33 46.24 -22.11 39.31
CA ASP A 33 46.57 -20.75 39.83
C ASP A 33 47.94 -20.05 39.60
N ASP A 34 47.90 -18.75 39.28
CA ASP A 34 48.24 -17.68 40.26
C ASP A 34 47.61 -16.30 39.91
N ILE A 35 47.78 -15.32 40.81
CA ILE A 35 46.95 -14.12 41.05
C ILE A 35 47.44 -12.82 40.33
N ASP A 36 46.52 -11.95 39.87
CA ASP A 36 46.25 -10.55 40.34
C ASP A 36 45.50 -9.65 39.31
N GLY A 37 44.72 -8.65 39.77
CA GLY A 37 44.13 -7.57 38.94
C GLY A 37 42.57 -7.46 38.92
N PRO A 38 41.99 -6.23 38.90
CA PRO A 38 40.62 -5.99 39.39
C PRO A 38 39.48 -6.10 38.35
N LYS A 39 38.25 -6.35 38.84
CA LYS A 39 36.99 -6.29 38.08
C LYS A 39 36.16 -5.06 38.44
N GLU A 40 35.74 -4.30 37.43
CA GLU A 40 34.66 -3.30 37.58
C GLU A 40 33.28 -3.98 37.59
N VAL A 41 32.30 -3.33 38.26
CA VAL A 41 30.95 -3.85 38.49
C VAL A 41 29.92 -2.92 37.83
N PRO A 42 28.92 -3.43 37.09
CA PRO A 42 27.87 -2.60 36.48
C PRO A 42 26.86 -2.06 37.53
N PRO A 43 26.24 -0.90 37.30
CA PRO A 43 25.41 -0.21 38.29
C PRO A 43 24.02 -0.86 38.54
N LEU A 44 23.51 -0.67 39.76
CA LEU A 44 22.24 -1.22 40.23
C LEU A 44 21.03 -0.29 39.96
N LEU A 45 19.86 -0.89 39.75
CA LEU A 45 18.57 -0.21 39.57
C LEU A 45 17.95 0.25 40.91
N PRO A 46 17.13 1.34 40.91
CA PRO A 46 16.53 1.89 42.13
C PRO A 46 15.33 1.05 42.65
N PRO A 47 15.07 1.05 43.98
CA PRO A 47 14.05 0.22 44.61
C PRO A 47 12.62 0.80 44.55
N ARG A 48 11.63 -0.08 44.62
CA ARG A 48 10.19 0.22 44.65
C ARG A 48 9.69 0.35 46.09
N PRO A 49 8.90 1.37 46.47
CA PRO A 49 8.41 1.52 47.85
C PRO A 49 7.20 0.63 48.13
N ASN A 50 7.17 0.03 49.33
CA ASN A 50 6.05 -0.78 49.84
C ASN A 50 5.20 0.00 50.88
N GLN A 51 3.94 -0.42 51.03
CA GLN A 51 2.98 0.12 51.99
C GLN A 51 3.40 -0.14 53.45
N VAL A 52 2.97 0.76 54.35
CA VAL A 52 2.97 0.53 55.80
C VAL A 52 1.61 0.93 56.35
N ASP A 53 0.91 -0.02 56.96
CA ASP A 53 -0.29 0.21 57.78
C ASP A 53 0.12 0.58 59.21
N SER A 54 -0.63 1.49 59.85
CA SER A 54 -0.57 1.68 61.32
C SER A 54 -1.84 2.34 61.85
N LEU A 55 -2.53 1.62 62.73
CA LEU A 55 -3.67 2.10 63.52
C LEU A 55 -3.16 2.60 64.88
N GLU A 56 -3.60 3.78 65.33
CA GLU A 56 -4.21 4.01 66.67
C GLU A 56 -4.61 5.49 66.86
N ARG A 57 -5.51 5.77 67.83
CA ARG A 57 -6.27 7.03 67.95
C ARG A 57 -6.45 7.44 69.42
N PRO A 58 -6.37 8.75 69.75
CA PRO A 58 -7.55 9.57 70.12
C PRO A 58 -7.58 10.94 69.37
N SER A 59 -8.59 11.82 69.40
CA SER A 59 -9.98 11.78 69.90
C SER A 59 -10.95 12.57 68.97
N THR A 60 -11.54 13.68 69.45
CA THR A 60 -12.66 14.53 68.93
C THR A 60 -12.71 15.88 69.72
N PRO A 61 -13.50 16.93 69.34
CA PRO A 61 -14.51 17.03 68.26
C PRO A 61 -14.51 18.31 67.34
N LEU A 62 -15.02 18.14 66.10
CA LEU A 62 -15.98 18.95 65.29
C LEU A 62 -15.96 20.52 65.26
N PRO A 63 -16.39 21.21 64.15
CA PRO A 63 -17.47 20.81 63.22
C PRO A 63 -17.22 20.96 61.70
N ALA A 64 -18.25 20.64 60.91
CA ALA A 64 -18.19 20.35 59.48
C ALA A 64 -18.19 21.57 58.53
N ARG A 65 -17.68 21.37 57.30
CA ARG A 65 -17.83 22.30 56.16
C ARG A 65 -18.18 21.54 54.86
N PRO A 66 -18.98 22.09 53.93
CA PRO A 66 -19.61 21.31 52.84
C PRO A 66 -18.69 20.95 51.67
N LYS A 67 -19.08 19.92 50.92
CA LYS A 67 -18.51 19.57 49.61
C LYS A 67 -19.07 20.52 48.54
N PHE A 68 -18.20 21.25 47.84
CA PHE A 68 -18.56 21.95 46.61
C PHE A 68 -18.28 21.06 45.40
N GLN A 69 -19.32 20.80 44.59
CA GLN A 69 -19.16 20.34 43.21
C GLN A 69 -19.26 21.56 42.30
N ALA A 70 -18.23 21.80 41.48
CA ALA A 70 -18.26 22.87 40.48
C ALA A 70 -18.85 22.32 39.16
N GLN A 71 -19.89 22.99 38.65
CA GLN A 71 -20.41 22.75 37.30
C GLN A 71 -19.82 23.79 36.33
N PRO A 72 -19.61 23.43 35.05
CA PRO A 72 -19.14 24.38 34.04
C PRO A 72 -20.24 25.37 33.64
N THR A 73 -19.93 26.67 33.72
CA THR A 73 -20.85 27.76 33.36
C THR A 73 -20.52 28.31 31.98
N THR A 74 -21.34 28.00 30.98
CA THR A 74 -21.37 28.73 29.69
C THR A 74 -22.82 28.91 29.25
N ALA A 75 -23.46 29.97 29.76
CA ALA A 75 -24.75 30.42 29.26
C ALA A 75 -24.53 31.40 28.10
N LEU A 76 -24.98 31.02 26.89
CA LEU A 76 -25.17 31.93 25.77
C LEU A 76 -26.67 32.12 25.61
N SER A 77 -27.16 33.36 25.64
CA SER A 77 -28.57 33.65 25.40
C SER A 77 -28.91 33.48 23.91
N SER A 78 -29.90 32.64 23.60
CA SER A 78 -30.49 32.58 22.27
C SER A 78 -31.27 33.87 21.98
N ILE A 79 -30.71 34.71 21.10
CA ILE A 79 -31.46 35.79 20.46
C ILE A 79 -32.05 35.19 19.18
N ASP A 80 -33.38 35.03 19.14
CA ASP A 80 -34.07 34.68 17.91
C ASP A 80 -34.06 35.87 16.95
N ILE A 81 -33.40 35.70 15.80
CA ILE A 81 -33.39 36.67 14.71
C ILE A 81 -34.33 36.16 13.63
N GLN A 82 -35.48 36.80 13.47
CA GLN A 82 -36.41 36.48 12.39
C GLN A 82 -36.00 37.22 11.11
N THR A 83 -35.69 36.46 10.05
CA THR A 83 -35.54 36.97 8.69
C THR A 83 -36.89 36.91 7.98
N LEU A 84 -37.47 38.05 7.64
CA LEU A 84 -38.63 38.14 6.76
C LEU A 84 -38.20 38.52 5.34
N SER A 85 -38.79 37.84 4.36
CA SER A 85 -38.64 38.17 2.93
C SER A 85 -39.91 38.89 2.48
N PHE A 86 -39.78 40.07 1.90
CA PHE A 86 -40.93 40.79 1.34
C PHE A 86 -41.22 40.31 -0.10
N PRO A 87 -42.46 40.49 -0.61
CA PRO A 87 -42.83 40.08 -1.97
C PRO A 87 -42.05 40.79 -3.10
N ASP A 88 -41.28 41.85 -2.78
CA ASP A 88 -40.39 42.55 -3.72
C ASP A 88 -38.97 41.94 -3.83
N GLY A 89 -38.68 40.89 -3.06
CA GLY A 89 -37.38 40.21 -3.05
C GLY A 89 -36.36 40.77 -2.05
N SER A 90 -36.70 41.84 -1.31
CA SER A 90 -35.86 42.35 -0.23
C SER A 90 -35.96 41.50 1.06
N ARG A 91 -34.91 41.53 1.89
CA ARG A 91 -34.82 40.80 3.16
C ARG A 91 -34.38 41.71 4.30
N GLY A 92 -35.07 41.60 5.44
CA GLY A 92 -34.73 42.31 6.68
C GLY A 92 -34.65 41.36 7.87
N THR A 93 -33.81 41.71 8.85
CA THR A 93 -33.66 41.01 10.13
C THR A 93 -34.19 41.86 11.27
N PHE A 94 -35.01 41.28 12.14
CA PHE A 94 -35.51 41.94 13.35
C PHE A 94 -35.27 41.07 14.59
N SER A 95 -35.05 41.74 15.73
CA SER A 95 -34.91 41.14 17.06
C SER A 95 -36.14 41.52 17.89
N SER A 96 -36.76 40.55 18.55
CA SER A 96 -37.91 40.78 19.43
C SER A 96 -37.64 40.16 20.81
N THR A 97 -37.98 40.89 21.86
CA THR A 97 -37.84 40.45 23.26
C THR A 97 -39.19 40.50 23.95
N ASP A 98 -39.72 39.36 24.39
CA ASP A 98 -40.97 39.34 25.16
C ASP A 98 -40.88 38.52 26.44
N ASN A 99 -41.25 39.18 27.54
CA ASN A 99 -41.65 38.59 28.80
C ASN A 99 -43.16 38.33 28.77
N THR A 100 -43.64 37.18 29.24
CA THR A 100 -44.70 37.04 30.26
C THR A 100 -45.07 35.57 30.50
N ALA A 101 -45.77 35.28 31.60
CA ALA A 101 -45.83 33.94 32.19
C ALA A 101 -47.25 33.32 32.24
N SER A 102 -47.32 32.02 31.89
CA SER A 102 -48.19 30.98 32.51
C SER A 102 -49.73 31.14 32.42
N PRO A 103 -50.58 30.15 32.83
CA PRO A 103 -50.33 28.73 33.17
C PRO A 103 -51.27 27.70 32.46
N SER A 104 -51.11 26.41 32.81
CA SER A 104 -52.14 25.34 32.86
C SER A 104 -52.64 24.69 31.54
N ALA A 105 -53.05 23.41 31.50
CA ALA A 105 -52.79 22.25 32.37
C ALA A 105 -53.27 20.93 31.70
N ALA A 106 -52.74 19.80 32.19
CA ALA A 106 -53.24 18.41 32.05
C ALA A 106 -53.36 17.79 30.63
N GLY A 107 -53.02 16.50 30.44
CA GLY A 107 -52.44 15.54 31.40
C GLY A 107 -52.29 14.13 30.84
N THR A 108 -51.81 13.21 31.69
CA THR A 108 -52.01 11.73 31.68
C THR A 108 -51.64 10.88 30.44
N SER A 109 -51.03 9.67 30.54
CA SER A 109 -50.42 8.90 31.66
C SER A 109 -49.92 7.50 31.19
N VAL A 110 -48.99 6.86 31.94
CA VAL A 110 -49.02 5.42 32.47
C VAL A 110 -49.47 4.31 31.48
N LEU A 111 -48.74 3.23 31.11
CA LEU A 111 -47.52 2.47 31.52
C LEU A 111 -46.94 1.74 30.26
N ASP A 112 -45.72 1.20 30.10
CA ASP A 112 -44.81 0.31 30.89
C ASP A 112 -45.19 -1.20 30.92
N TYR A 113 -44.33 -2.11 30.39
CA TYR A 113 -43.58 -3.13 31.17
C TYR A 113 -42.76 -4.15 30.33
N SER A 114 -41.78 -4.76 31.00
CA SER A 114 -40.74 -5.69 30.47
C SER A 114 -41.14 -7.16 30.22
N HIS A 115 -40.29 -7.89 29.49
CA HIS A 115 -39.74 -9.25 29.80
C HIS A 115 -38.87 -9.76 28.61
N ARG A 116 -37.89 -10.68 28.71
CA ARG A 116 -37.33 -11.50 29.82
C ARG A 116 -35.88 -11.91 29.49
N ARG A 117 -35.09 -12.33 30.49
CA ARG A 117 -33.72 -12.86 30.33
C ARG A 117 -33.72 -14.40 30.41
N GLY A 118 -32.97 -15.08 29.56
CA GLY A 118 -32.75 -16.52 29.61
C GLY A 118 -31.40 -16.89 29.00
N SER A 119 -30.65 -17.81 29.62
CA SER A 119 -29.28 -18.15 29.22
C SER A 119 -29.22 -19.47 28.45
N GLN A 120 -28.53 -19.49 27.31
CA GLN A 120 -27.81 -20.68 26.84
C GLN A 120 -26.69 -20.32 25.85
N SER A 121 -25.64 -21.13 25.85
CA SER A 121 -24.51 -21.06 24.91
C SER A 121 -24.90 -21.67 23.56
N ARG A 122 -24.53 -21.03 22.42
CA ARG A 122 -23.97 -21.65 21.20
C ARG A 122 -23.74 -20.63 20.07
N ASN A 123 -22.87 -21.01 19.12
CA ASN A 123 -22.36 -20.27 17.96
C ASN A 123 -23.40 -19.80 16.91
N GLU A 124 -22.91 -18.86 16.09
CA GLU A 124 -23.21 -18.61 14.65
C GLU A 124 -24.52 -17.91 14.24
N ALA A 125 -24.36 -17.03 13.25
CA ALA A 125 -25.35 -16.34 12.42
C ALA A 125 -26.35 -15.37 13.12
N ASP A 126 -26.14 -14.06 12.93
CA ASP A 126 -26.97 -13.32 11.97
C ASP A 126 -26.33 -11.99 11.58
N ASP A 127 -26.09 -11.79 10.28
CA ASP A 127 -25.53 -10.55 9.72
C ASP A 127 -26.22 -10.27 8.38
N ASN A 128 -27.55 -10.19 8.45
CA ASN A 128 -28.45 -9.95 7.31
C ASN A 128 -29.62 -9.04 7.72
N ALA A 129 -29.30 -7.92 8.37
CA ALA A 129 -30.25 -6.89 8.77
C ALA A 129 -30.04 -5.61 7.94
N SER A 130 -30.89 -5.40 6.94
CA SER A 130 -30.94 -4.15 6.17
C SER A 130 -31.43 -3.00 7.06
N LEU A 131 -30.52 -2.11 7.48
CA LEU A 131 -30.88 -0.87 8.16
C LEU A 131 -31.60 0.08 7.20
N GLN A 132 -32.93 0.09 7.23
CA GLN A 132 -33.70 1.21 6.68
C GLN A 132 -33.55 2.42 7.60
N THR A 133 -33.03 3.52 7.06
CA THR A 133 -32.88 4.78 7.79
C THR A 133 -34.25 5.43 8.00
N PHE A 134 -34.83 5.24 9.19
CA PHE A 134 -36.08 5.91 9.57
C PHE A 134 -35.77 7.33 10.08
N THR A 135 -36.01 8.36 9.26
CA THR A 135 -35.93 9.76 9.70
C THR A 135 -37.25 10.18 10.33
N GLY A 136 -37.26 10.40 11.64
CA GLY A 136 -38.44 10.89 12.34
C GLY A 136 -38.68 12.38 12.09
N THR A 137 -39.71 12.71 11.32
CA THR A 137 -40.19 14.09 11.14
C THR A 137 -41.25 14.42 12.18
N THR A 138 -40.92 15.32 13.12
CA THR A 138 -41.94 15.93 14.00
C THR A 138 -42.66 17.02 13.22
N HIS A 139 -43.97 16.85 13.02
CA HIS A 139 -44.82 17.78 12.27
C HIS A 139 -44.99 19.14 12.99
N THR A 140 -44.61 20.23 12.33
CA THR A 140 -45.25 21.56 12.49
C THR A 140 -45.12 22.40 11.22
N GLY A 141 -46.22 22.55 10.47
CA GLY A 141 -46.50 23.72 9.62
C GLY A 141 -45.91 23.79 8.20
N GLY A 142 -46.80 23.81 7.20
CA GLY A 142 -46.54 24.41 5.86
C GLY A 142 -45.87 23.49 4.83
N GLY A 143 -46.68 22.92 3.92
CA GLY A 143 -46.16 22.07 2.84
C GLY A 143 -45.54 22.88 1.69
N ASP A 144 -44.28 22.56 1.37
CA ASP A 144 -43.69 22.69 0.02
C ASP A 144 -42.34 21.95 -0.14
N LEU A 145 -41.76 21.43 0.96
CA LEU A 145 -40.47 20.72 0.94
C LEU A 145 -40.57 19.21 0.60
N GLU A 146 -41.78 18.66 0.46
CA GLU A 146 -42.00 17.22 0.27
C GLU A 146 -41.68 16.72 -1.15
N SER A 147 -41.56 17.63 -2.13
CA SER A 147 -41.31 17.30 -3.55
C SER A 147 -39.82 17.10 -3.93
N LEU A 148 -38.87 17.20 -2.99
CA LEU A 148 -37.43 17.09 -3.29
C LEU A 148 -36.76 15.78 -2.82
N LEU A 149 -37.37 15.03 -1.90
CA LEU A 149 -36.76 13.83 -1.29
C LEU A 149 -37.70 12.61 -1.19
N GLY A 150 -38.96 12.72 -1.62
CA GLY A 150 -39.93 11.62 -1.60
C GLY A 150 -40.53 11.31 -2.98
N GLY A 151 -40.24 10.12 -3.52
CA GLY A 151 -40.90 9.63 -4.73
C GLY A 151 -40.02 8.71 -5.59
N HIS A 152 -40.34 7.42 -5.61
CA HIS A 152 -39.77 6.52 -6.63
C HIS A 152 -40.29 6.90 -8.02
N ASN A 153 -39.36 6.97 -8.98
CA ASN A 153 -39.60 6.86 -10.42
C ASN A 153 -40.09 8.08 -11.24
N THR A 154 -40.00 9.31 -10.72
CA THR A 154 -40.17 10.54 -11.53
C THR A 154 -38.94 11.44 -11.49
N GLN A 155 -37.99 11.20 -12.40
CA GLN A 155 -36.86 12.13 -12.63
C GLN A 155 -37.40 13.51 -13.04
N SER A 156 -37.03 14.55 -12.27
CA SER A 156 -37.45 15.92 -12.57
C SER A 156 -36.94 16.40 -13.93
N ALA A 157 -37.60 17.40 -14.53
CA ALA A 157 -37.14 17.98 -15.79
C ALA A 157 -35.71 18.53 -15.69
N ALA A 158 -35.33 19.11 -14.54
CA ALA A 158 -33.97 19.54 -14.26
C ALA A 158 -32.96 18.37 -14.21
N TRP A 159 -33.34 17.24 -13.60
CA TRP A 159 -32.51 16.02 -13.62
C TRP A 159 -32.30 15.47 -15.03
N LYS A 160 -33.33 15.54 -15.90
CA LYS A 160 -33.21 15.15 -17.32
C LYS A 160 -32.32 16.10 -18.13
N MET A 161 -32.41 17.42 -17.89
CA MET A 161 -31.53 18.39 -18.53
C MET A 161 -30.06 18.24 -18.08
N LEU A 162 -29.83 17.96 -16.79
CA LEU A 162 -28.48 17.69 -16.26
C LEU A 162 -27.90 16.37 -16.82
N ALA A 163 -28.70 15.30 -16.86
CA ALA A 163 -28.27 14.03 -17.45
C ALA A 163 -27.88 14.18 -18.92
N GLY A 164 -28.72 14.87 -19.72
CA GLY A 164 -28.48 15.10 -21.15
C GLY A 164 -27.26 15.98 -21.48
N GLN A 165 -26.72 16.74 -20.52
CA GLN A 165 -25.44 17.45 -20.68
C GLN A 165 -24.23 16.64 -20.21
N SER A 166 -24.43 15.54 -19.48
CA SER A 166 -23.35 14.75 -18.90
C SER A 166 -22.72 13.73 -19.87
N GLU A 167 -23.42 13.38 -20.96
CA GLU A 167 -22.99 12.32 -21.88
C GLU A 167 -22.07 12.79 -23.01
N THR A 168 -22.05 14.09 -23.33
CA THR A 168 -21.42 14.60 -24.58
C THR A 168 -19.99 15.10 -24.41
N ILE A 169 -19.51 15.32 -23.19
CA ILE A 169 -18.17 15.86 -22.93
C ILE A 169 -17.56 15.14 -21.72
N ASN A 170 -16.54 14.30 -21.92
CA ASN A 170 -15.72 13.82 -20.82
C ASN A 170 -14.87 15.00 -20.31
N PRO A 171 -15.01 15.44 -19.05
CA PRO A 171 -14.27 16.60 -18.54
C PRO A 171 -12.76 16.33 -18.37
N PHE A 172 -12.29 15.12 -18.70
CA PHE A 172 -10.88 14.74 -18.79
C PHE A 172 -10.33 14.73 -20.22
N GLU A 173 -11.18 14.57 -21.25
CA GLU A 173 -10.79 14.70 -22.68
C GLU A 173 -10.69 16.18 -23.07
N THR A 174 -11.57 17.04 -22.53
CA THR A 174 -11.52 18.51 -22.81
C THR A 174 -10.33 19.24 -22.16
N ILE A 175 -9.45 18.52 -21.45
CA ILE A 175 -8.22 19.07 -20.85
C ILE A 175 -7.01 18.91 -21.78
N GLU A 176 -7.18 18.54 -23.06
CA GLU A 176 -6.08 18.46 -24.02
C GLU A 176 -5.46 19.83 -24.38
N HIS A 177 -6.16 20.94 -24.10
CA HIS A 177 -5.67 22.30 -24.39
C HIS A 177 -5.86 23.30 -23.24
N LEU A 178 -5.24 23.02 -22.08
CA LEU A 178 -4.70 24.10 -21.25
C LEU A 178 -3.28 24.37 -21.75
N GLU A 179 -3.01 25.60 -22.22
CA GLU A 179 -1.75 26.02 -22.89
C GLU A 179 -0.46 25.89 -22.03
N ASN A 180 -0.57 25.35 -20.82
CA ASN A 180 0.54 25.09 -19.88
C ASN A 180 0.33 23.76 -19.10
N ASP A 181 -0.19 22.71 -19.75
CA ASP A 181 -0.32 21.40 -19.12
C ASP A 181 1.04 20.73 -18.90
N LYS A 182 1.60 20.91 -17.70
CA LYS A 182 2.88 20.32 -17.27
C LYS A 182 2.94 18.80 -17.35
N LEU A 183 1.78 18.13 -17.47
CA LEU A 183 1.68 16.68 -17.62
C LEU A 183 1.61 16.23 -19.09
N ALA A 184 1.57 17.12 -20.07
CA ALA A 184 1.46 16.74 -21.49
C ALA A 184 2.60 15.81 -21.97
N VAL A 185 3.77 15.89 -21.32
CA VAL A 185 4.96 15.09 -21.62
C VAL A 185 5.10 13.86 -20.68
N PHE A 186 4.07 13.56 -19.86
CA PHE A 186 4.12 12.51 -18.83
C PHE A 186 4.34 11.09 -19.39
N GLU A 187 4.05 10.84 -20.67
CA GLU A 187 4.36 9.55 -21.29
C GLU A 187 5.87 9.33 -21.47
N GLN A 188 6.63 10.41 -21.75
CA GLN A 188 8.10 10.41 -21.88
C GLN A 188 8.82 10.41 -20.53
N GLU A 189 8.09 10.48 -19.41
CA GLU A 189 8.66 10.39 -18.05
C GLU A 189 9.42 9.07 -17.85
N PHE A 190 8.93 7.98 -18.46
CA PHE A 190 9.47 6.64 -18.27
C PHE A 190 10.65 6.30 -19.19
N ASP A 191 10.89 7.13 -20.22
CA ASP A 191 11.98 6.94 -21.19
C ASP A 191 13.34 6.93 -20.50
N GLU A 192 14.19 5.98 -20.88
CA GLU A 192 15.55 5.85 -20.37
C GLU A 192 16.45 6.98 -20.92
N ILE A 193 17.29 7.54 -20.06
CA ILE A 193 18.29 8.55 -20.43
C ILE A 193 19.57 7.79 -20.77
N GLN A 194 20.19 8.10 -21.91
CA GLN A 194 21.41 7.43 -22.36
C GLN A 194 22.60 7.74 -21.43
N ASP A 195 23.51 6.78 -21.29
CA ASP A 195 24.73 6.94 -20.49
C ASP A 195 25.67 7.97 -21.12
N VAL A 196 26.34 8.77 -20.29
CA VAL A 196 27.25 9.85 -20.74
C VAL A 196 28.45 9.30 -21.51
N ASP A 197 28.86 8.06 -21.22
CA ASP A 197 30.00 7.40 -21.85
C ASP A 197 29.69 6.79 -23.25
N SER A 198 28.45 6.94 -23.76
CA SER A 198 28.09 6.54 -25.12
C SER A 198 28.60 7.57 -26.14
N GLU A 199 29.31 7.11 -27.19
CA GLU A 199 30.21 7.92 -28.05
C GLU A 199 29.60 9.10 -28.84
N MET A 200 28.32 9.46 -28.63
CA MET A 200 27.65 10.62 -29.25
C MET A 200 26.76 11.44 -28.29
N GLY A 201 26.83 11.24 -26.97
CA GLY A 201 25.99 11.95 -25.99
C GLY A 201 26.43 13.41 -25.76
N ASN A 202 25.61 14.38 -26.19
CA ASN A 202 25.75 15.77 -25.74
C ASN A 202 25.35 15.87 -24.25
N GLU A 203 26.33 16.02 -23.34
CA GLU A 203 26.11 16.12 -21.89
C GLU A 203 25.04 17.16 -21.51
N GLU A 204 25.02 18.31 -22.19
CA GLU A 204 24.02 19.38 -21.98
C GLU A 204 22.59 18.90 -22.31
N GLN A 205 22.40 18.13 -23.37
CA GLN A 205 21.09 17.60 -23.77
C GLN A 205 20.63 16.48 -22.82
N LEU A 206 21.54 15.61 -22.38
CA LEU A 206 21.24 14.60 -21.35
C LEU A 206 20.85 15.28 -20.03
N LEU A 207 21.49 16.40 -19.69
CA LEU A 207 21.16 17.17 -18.50
C LEU A 207 19.80 17.89 -18.62
N GLU A 208 19.43 18.39 -19.80
CA GLU A 208 18.10 18.93 -20.06
C GLU A 208 17.02 17.84 -19.96
N GLN A 209 17.24 16.66 -20.56
CA GLN A 209 16.35 15.50 -20.43
C GLN A 209 16.21 15.03 -18.98
N PHE A 210 17.29 15.05 -18.21
CA PHE A 210 17.24 14.74 -16.79
C PHE A 210 16.41 15.78 -16.02
N LYS A 211 16.66 17.08 -16.23
CA LYS A 211 15.88 18.16 -15.58
C LYS A 211 14.42 18.22 -16.04
N SER A 212 14.08 17.69 -17.22
CA SER A 212 12.71 17.69 -17.74
C SER A 212 11.83 16.64 -17.06
N LYS A 213 12.40 15.59 -16.46
CA LYS A 213 11.67 14.59 -15.66
C LYS A 213 10.91 15.22 -14.50
N LEU A 214 9.67 14.79 -14.28
CA LEU A 214 8.76 15.34 -13.29
C LEU A 214 9.02 14.77 -11.90
N LYS A 215 9.68 13.62 -11.79
CA LYS A 215 10.01 12.95 -10.53
C LYS A 215 11.38 12.30 -10.53
N HIS A 216 12.13 12.46 -9.44
CA HIS A 216 13.38 11.74 -9.20
C HIS A 216 13.35 11.03 -7.85
N TYR A 217 13.99 9.86 -7.82
CA TYR A 217 14.39 9.17 -6.60
C TYR A 217 15.89 8.97 -6.64
N MET A 218 16.57 9.37 -5.57
CA MET A 218 18.01 9.19 -5.38
C MET A 218 18.26 8.52 -4.04
N ILE A 219 19.18 7.57 -4.01
CA ILE A 219 19.64 6.87 -2.81
C ILE A 219 21.16 6.91 -2.79
N PHE A 220 21.73 7.42 -1.72
CA PHE A 220 23.17 7.53 -1.53
C PHE A 220 23.58 7.31 -0.07
N SER A 221 24.83 6.94 0.17
CA SER A 221 25.35 6.76 1.53
C SER A 221 25.66 8.10 2.21
N SER A 222 25.83 8.09 3.53
CA SER A 222 26.26 9.27 4.29
C SER A 222 27.62 9.85 3.83
N ALA A 223 28.44 9.03 3.17
CA ALA A 223 29.69 9.45 2.52
C ALA A 223 29.48 10.06 1.11
N GLY A 224 28.24 10.38 0.71
CA GLY A 224 27.92 10.99 -0.59
C GLY A 224 28.05 10.07 -1.80
N LYS A 225 28.13 8.74 -1.61
CA LYS A 225 28.28 7.80 -2.75
C LYS A 225 26.91 7.39 -3.30
N PRO A 226 26.65 7.52 -4.62
CA PRO A 226 25.43 7.02 -5.23
C PRO A 226 25.29 5.51 -5.06
N ILE A 227 24.07 5.07 -4.74
CA ILE A 227 23.68 3.67 -4.64
C ILE A 227 22.63 3.35 -5.71
N TYR A 228 21.66 4.25 -5.89
CA TYR A 228 20.60 4.12 -6.89
C TYR A 228 20.08 5.50 -7.31
N SER A 229 19.74 5.65 -8.59
CA SER A 229 18.92 6.73 -9.10
C SER A 229 17.90 6.16 -10.10
N ARG A 230 16.69 6.71 -10.14
CA ARG A 230 15.69 6.29 -11.16
C ARG A 230 16.02 6.82 -12.56
N HIS A 231 16.62 8.01 -12.64
CA HIS A 231 16.97 8.67 -13.90
C HIS A 231 18.41 9.21 -13.82
N GLY A 232 19.10 9.24 -14.96
CA GLY A 232 20.50 9.65 -15.03
C GLY A 232 21.47 8.57 -14.54
N ASP A 233 22.62 8.50 -15.20
CA ASP A 233 23.72 7.62 -14.83
C ASP A 233 24.47 8.15 -13.58
N VAL A 234 25.46 7.38 -13.13
CA VAL A 234 26.29 7.75 -11.96
C VAL A 234 27.07 9.03 -12.20
N ASN A 235 27.53 9.28 -13.43
CA ASN A 235 28.35 10.43 -13.79
C ASN A 235 27.53 11.73 -13.69
N LEU A 236 26.33 11.76 -14.28
CA LEU A 236 25.42 12.90 -14.29
C LEU A 236 24.91 13.28 -12.88
N ILE A 237 24.60 12.29 -12.03
CA ILE A 237 24.02 12.53 -10.69
C ILE A 237 25.05 12.88 -9.62
N ASN A 238 26.34 12.52 -9.79
CA ASN A 238 27.37 12.67 -8.76
C ASN A 238 27.49 14.12 -8.23
N GLY A 239 27.47 15.12 -9.13
CA GLY A 239 27.52 16.53 -8.74
C GLY A 239 26.32 16.96 -7.90
N TYR A 240 25.11 16.53 -8.27
CA TYR A 240 23.88 16.81 -7.53
C TYR A 240 23.86 16.13 -6.15
N ILE A 241 24.33 14.88 -6.06
CA ILE A 241 24.43 14.17 -4.79
C ILE A 241 25.42 14.86 -3.85
N GLY A 242 26.56 15.34 -4.34
CA GLY A 242 27.50 16.15 -3.54
C GLY A 242 26.86 17.42 -2.97
N VAL A 243 26.08 18.15 -3.78
CA VAL A 243 25.35 19.34 -3.33
C VAL A 243 24.28 18.98 -2.29
N ILE A 244 23.47 17.95 -2.53
CA ILE A 244 22.40 17.53 -1.61
C ILE A 244 23.00 17.02 -0.29
N GLN A 245 24.08 16.23 -0.34
CA GLN A 245 24.79 15.76 0.85
C GLN A 245 25.37 16.93 1.66
N THR A 246 25.95 17.93 1.00
CA THR A 246 26.46 19.15 1.67
C THR A 246 25.33 19.90 2.39
N ILE A 247 24.17 20.04 1.74
CA ILE A 247 22.98 20.65 2.34
C ILE A 247 22.52 19.84 3.55
N ILE A 248 22.39 18.51 3.45
CA ILE A 248 21.98 17.65 4.57
C ILE A 248 22.94 17.77 5.75
N SER A 249 24.27 17.70 5.51
CA SER A 249 25.28 17.79 6.57
C SER A 249 25.21 19.10 7.36
N PHE A 250 24.94 20.23 6.70
CA PHE A 250 24.77 21.53 7.38
C PHE A 250 23.62 21.53 8.40
N TYR A 251 22.53 20.80 8.11
CA TYR A 251 21.38 20.63 9.02
C TYR A 251 21.62 19.57 10.10
N GLU A 252 22.41 18.54 9.82
CA GLU A 252 22.81 17.57 10.85
C GLU A 252 23.77 18.18 11.89
N GLU A 253 24.70 19.05 11.47
CA GLU A 253 25.58 19.81 12.38
C GLU A 253 24.80 20.71 13.35
N SER A 254 23.64 21.24 12.94
CA SER A 254 22.75 22.04 13.80
C SER A 254 21.79 21.21 14.66
N ASN A 255 21.82 19.88 14.54
CA ASN A 255 20.90 18.94 15.19
C ASN A 255 19.41 19.19 14.85
N ASP A 256 19.13 19.72 13.66
CA ASP A 256 17.80 19.92 13.09
C ASP A 256 17.72 19.25 11.70
N PRO A 257 17.51 17.91 11.62
CA PRO A 257 17.71 17.16 10.40
C PRO A 257 16.67 17.50 9.32
N LEU A 258 17.16 17.96 8.16
CA LEU A 258 16.36 18.40 7.03
C LEU A 258 15.30 17.37 6.61
N GLN A 259 14.03 17.75 6.72
CA GLN A 259 12.89 16.91 6.35
C GLN A 259 12.44 17.13 4.91
N SER A 260 12.19 18.38 4.55
CA SER A 260 11.70 18.76 3.23
C SER A 260 11.95 20.24 2.96
N PHE A 261 11.95 20.60 1.68
CA PHE A 261 11.86 21.99 1.24
C PHE A 261 11.10 22.07 -0.09
N THR A 262 10.65 23.25 -0.48
CA THR A 262 9.90 23.47 -1.73
C THR A 262 10.47 24.68 -2.45
N ALA A 263 10.76 24.52 -3.75
CA ALA A 263 11.23 25.56 -4.63
C ALA A 263 10.27 25.68 -5.83
N GLY A 264 9.51 26.77 -5.88
CA GLY A 264 8.46 26.95 -6.89
C GLY A 264 7.38 25.86 -6.78
N ASP A 265 7.24 25.05 -7.84
CA ASP A 265 6.33 23.90 -7.91
C ASP A 265 6.99 22.56 -7.52
N THR A 266 8.30 22.57 -7.25
CA THR A 266 9.10 21.36 -7.02
C THR A 266 9.28 21.14 -5.53
N LYS A 267 8.91 19.94 -5.05
CA LYS A 267 9.08 19.53 -3.66
C LYS A 267 10.24 18.55 -3.52
N PHE A 268 11.09 18.80 -2.54
CA PHE A 268 12.21 17.98 -2.14
C PHE A 268 11.91 17.38 -0.77
N VAL A 269 12.03 16.07 -0.63
CA VAL A 269 11.83 15.35 0.64
C VAL A 269 13.03 14.45 0.88
N VAL A 270 13.59 14.52 2.09
CA VAL A 270 14.74 13.75 2.53
C VAL A 270 14.29 12.80 3.64
N SER A 271 14.77 11.56 3.59
CA SER A 271 14.58 10.55 4.65
C SER A 271 15.92 9.90 4.95
N ALA A 272 16.43 10.11 6.17
CA ALA A 272 17.65 9.51 6.67
C ALA A 272 17.32 8.18 7.37
N GLN A 273 17.88 7.08 6.86
CA GLN A 273 17.64 5.72 7.37
C GLN A 273 18.99 5.08 7.75
N GLY A 274 19.53 5.52 8.89
CA GLY A 274 20.88 5.17 9.34
C GLY A 274 21.95 5.73 8.39
N PRO A 275 22.83 4.91 7.80
CA PRO A 275 23.91 5.38 6.91
C PRO A 275 23.45 5.68 5.47
N LEU A 276 22.14 5.71 5.21
CA LEU A 276 21.53 5.92 3.89
C LEU A 276 20.65 7.16 3.89
N TYR A 277 20.83 8.01 2.87
CA TYR A 277 19.89 9.08 2.55
C TYR A 277 19.04 8.68 1.34
N PHE A 278 17.74 8.88 1.50
CA PHE A 278 16.73 8.71 0.47
C PHE A 278 16.17 10.10 0.14
N VAL A 279 16.15 10.46 -1.15
CA VAL A 279 15.69 11.77 -1.60
C VAL A 279 14.66 11.60 -2.71
N ALA A 280 13.50 12.22 -2.53
CA ALA A 280 12.46 12.34 -3.54
C ALA A 280 12.35 13.80 -3.99
N ILE A 281 12.37 14.01 -5.30
CA ILE A 281 12.12 15.31 -5.94
C ILE A 281 10.87 15.13 -6.80
N SER A 282 9.83 15.94 -6.62
CA SER A 282 8.57 15.79 -7.37
C SER A 282 7.95 17.12 -7.74
N ARG A 283 7.55 17.24 -9.02
CA ARG A 283 6.71 18.30 -9.59
C ARG A 283 5.25 17.87 -9.78
N LEU A 284 4.88 16.66 -9.33
CA LEU A 284 3.55 16.06 -9.53
C LEU A 284 2.48 16.52 -8.51
N GLY A 285 2.76 17.54 -7.69
CA GLY A 285 1.83 18.08 -6.69
C GLY A 285 1.64 17.22 -5.43
N GLU A 286 2.53 16.26 -5.18
CA GLU A 286 2.43 15.32 -4.05
C GLU A 286 2.70 16.00 -2.69
N SER A 287 2.04 15.51 -1.63
CA SER A 287 2.32 15.95 -0.26
C SER A 287 3.62 15.33 0.28
N GLU A 288 4.24 15.97 1.27
CA GLU A 288 5.45 15.45 1.92
C GLU A 288 5.21 14.04 2.51
N ALA A 289 4.06 13.82 3.14
CA ALA A 289 3.69 12.52 3.70
C ALA A 289 3.60 11.42 2.64
N GLN A 290 3.11 11.72 1.43
CA GLN A 290 3.06 10.77 0.32
C GLN A 290 4.45 10.44 -0.21
N LEU A 291 5.31 11.45 -0.38
CA LEU A 291 6.70 11.24 -0.81
C LEU A 291 7.48 10.44 0.24
N ARG A 292 7.30 10.71 1.54
CA ARG A 292 7.94 9.94 2.63
C ARG A 292 7.51 8.46 2.62
N ILE A 293 6.22 8.15 2.43
CA ILE A 293 5.73 6.76 2.30
C ILE A 293 6.40 6.03 1.12
N GLN A 294 6.69 6.73 0.02
CA GLN A 294 7.37 6.17 -1.15
C GLN A 294 8.86 5.92 -0.87
N LEU A 295 9.54 6.85 -0.19
CA LEU A 295 10.93 6.66 0.26
C LEU A 295 11.06 5.51 1.25
N ASP A 296 10.14 5.41 2.21
CA ASP A 296 10.09 4.31 3.17
C ASP A 296 9.88 2.97 2.44
N ALA A 297 9.04 2.93 1.41
CA ALA A 297 8.86 1.72 0.61
C ALA A 297 10.10 1.32 -0.21
N LEU A 298 10.87 2.28 -0.75
CA LEU A 298 12.18 2.02 -1.38
C LEU A 298 13.20 1.48 -0.35
N TYR A 299 13.21 2.02 0.86
CA TYR A 299 14.04 1.51 1.95
C TYR A 299 13.66 0.06 2.33
N MET A 300 12.36 -0.25 2.43
CA MET A 300 11.90 -1.61 2.68
C MET A 300 12.24 -2.57 1.53
N GLN A 301 12.25 -2.10 0.26
CA GLN A 301 12.73 -2.89 -0.88
C GLN A 301 14.22 -3.25 -0.75
N ILE A 302 15.09 -2.32 -0.33
CA ILE A 302 16.50 -2.59 -0.02
C ILE A 302 16.65 -3.57 1.15
N LEU A 303 15.89 -3.40 2.23
CA LEU A 303 15.89 -4.32 3.38
C LEU A 303 15.40 -5.73 3.00
N SER A 304 14.52 -5.86 2.00
CA SER A 304 14.02 -7.17 1.55
C SER A 304 15.11 -8.03 0.88
N THR A 305 16.06 -7.39 0.20
CA THR A 305 17.24 -8.07 -0.37
C THR A 305 18.31 -8.32 0.69
N LEU A 306 18.70 -7.29 1.45
CA LEU A 306 19.91 -7.36 2.28
C LEU A 306 19.69 -7.78 3.74
N THR A 307 18.51 -7.57 4.35
CA THR A 307 18.28 -7.53 5.82
C THR A 307 18.97 -6.37 6.54
N LEU A 308 18.39 -5.93 7.67
CA LEU A 308 18.94 -4.85 8.50
C LEU A 308 20.32 -5.20 9.11
N PRO A 309 20.56 -6.38 9.73
CA PRO A 309 21.84 -6.70 10.34
C PRO A 309 22.99 -6.72 9.32
N ARG A 310 22.75 -7.21 8.11
CA ARG A 310 23.76 -7.21 7.04
C ARG A 310 24.08 -5.81 6.55
N LEU A 311 23.05 -4.97 6.37
CA LEU A 311 23.20 -3.57 6.00
C LEU A 311 24.03 -2.82 7.06
N THR A 312 23.69 -2.98 8.35
CA THR A 312 24.46 -2.42 9.47
C THR A 312 25.89 -2.94 9.48
N GLN A 313 26.12 -4.25 9.35
CA GLN A 313 27.46 -4.85 9.33
C GLN A 313 28.35 -4.29 8.22
N ILE A 314 27.80 -4.05 7.02
CA ILE A 314 28.53 -3.47 5.89
C ILE A 314 29.08 -2.08 6.26
N PHE A 315 28.24 -1.20 6.80
CA PHE A 315 28.64 0.16 7.16
C PHE A 315 29.47 0.24 8.44
N THR A 316 29.24 -0.62 9.45
CA THR A 316 30.09 -0.70 10.64
C THR A 316 31.53 -1.08 10.28
N ASN A 317 31.71 -2.04 9.37
CA ASN A 317 33.04 -2.46 8.94
C ASN A 317 33.72 -1.42 8.05
N ARG A 318 32.97 -0.77 7.16
CA ARG A 318 33.46 0.21 6.18
C ARG A 318 32.35 1.24 5.87
N PRO A 319 32.33 2.41 6.53
CA PRO A 319 31.31 3.45 6.32
C PRO A 319 31.24 3.96 4.87
N SER A 320 32.34 3.88 4.13
CA SER A 320 32.44 4.29 2.73
C SER A 320 32.21 3.15 1.72
N THR A 321 31.57 2.04 2.13
CA THR A 321 31.26 0.92 1.23
C THR A 321 30.27 1.35 0.14
N ASP A 322 30.51 0.84 -1.06
CA ASP A 322 29.61 0.94 -2.20
C ASP A 322 28.59 -0.21 -2.16
N LEU A 323 27.29 0.11 -2.04
CA LEU A 323 26.21 -0.87 -2.01
C LEU A 323 25.76 -1.36 -3.40
N ARG A 324 26.27 -0.79 -4.50
CA ARG A 324 25.84 -1.19 -5.86
C ARG A 324 26.08 -2.68 -6.13
N ARG A 325 27.21 -3.25 -5.67
CA ARG A 325 27.50 -4.69 -5.80
C ARG A 325 26.58 -5.56 -4.91
N PRO A 326 26.40 -5.29 -3.60
CA PRO A 326 25.40 -6.00 -2.79
C PRO A 326 23.94 -5.91 -3.29
N LEU A 327 23.58 -4.88 -4.06
CA LEU A 327 22.23 -4.63 -4.58
C LEU A 327 22.08 -4.93 -6.09
N GLU A 328 23.09 -5.55 -6.70
CA GLU A 328 23.09 -5.92 -8.12
C GLU A 328 21.87 -6.82 -8.44
N GLY A 329 21.09 -6.46 -9.46
CA GLY A 329 19.82 -7.11 -9.80
C GLY A 329 18.60 -6.68 -8.98
N THR A 330 18.76 -5.84 -7.93
CA THR A 330 17.64 -5.20 -7.20
C THR A 330 17.23 -3.86 -7.81
N ASP A 331 18.06 -3.30 -8.67
CA ASP A 331 17.83 -2.09 -9.48
C ASP A 331 16.53 -2.16 -10.29
N VAL A 332 16.23 -3.30 -10.93
CA VAL A 332 14.99 -3.52 -11.68
C VAL A 332 13.75 -3.42 -10.75
N LEU A 333 13.85 -3.95 -9.53
CA LEU A 333 12.77 -3.90 -8.54
C LEU A 333 12.56 -2.48 -7.99
N LEU A 334 13.65 -1.74 -7.76
CA LEU A 334 13.60 -0.34 -7.32
C LEU A 334 13.03 0.57 -8.42
N SER A 335 13.43 0.36 -9.67
CA SER A 335 12.93 1.13 -10.82
C SER A 335 11.47 0.88 -11.13
N SER A 336 10.99 -0.38 -11.09
CA SER A 336 9.55 -0.62 -11.26
C SER A 336 8.72 -0.10 -10.08
N LEU A 337 9.25 -0.16 -8.86
CA LEU A 337 8.58 0.42 -7.68
C LEU A 337 8.51 1.95 -7.78
N ALA A 338 9.58 2.61 -8.20
CA ALA A 338 9.63 4.04 -8.50
C ALA A 338 8.63 4.42 -9.60
N ASP A 339 8.59 3.68 -10.72
CA ASP A 339 7.64 3.91 -11.81
C ASP A 339 6.19 3.73 -11.37
N THR A 340 5.93 2.73 -10.53
CA THR A 340 4.62 2.48 -9.91
C THR A 340 4.19 3.66 -9.02
N PHE A 341 5.13 4.33 -8.35
CA PHE A 341 4.83 5.57 -7.61
C PHE A 341 4.65 6.78 -8.52
N THR A 342 5.41 6.88 -9.62
CA THR A 342 5.32 7.99 -10.59
C THR A 342 4.00 7.94 -11.37
N LYS A 343 3.59 6.77 -11.87
CA LYS A 343 2.26 6.46 -12.46
C LYS A 343 1.12 6.71 -11.47
N GLY A 344 1.43 6.61 -10.18
CA GLY A 344 0.49 6.65 -9.08
C GLY A 344 0.02 5.24 -8.74
N SER A 345 0.04 4.91 -7.43
CA SER A 345 -0.33 3.59 -6.94
C SER A 345 -1.42 3.71 -5.88
N ALA A 346 -2.61 3.18 -6.20
CA ALA A 346 -3.72 3.08 -5.25
C ALA A 346 -3.34 2.25 -4.02
N SER A 347 -2.57 1.17 -4.20
CA SER A 347 -2.06 0.32 -3.11
C SER A 347 -1.18 1.10 -2.14
N THR A 348 -0.30 1.94 -2.66
CA THR A 348 0.60 2.79 -1.86
C THR A 348 -0.18 3.89 -1.14
N LEU A 349 -1.04 4.60 -1.87
CA LEU A 349 -1.91 5.66 -1.33
C LEU A 349 -2.76 5.16 -0.16
N LEU A 350 -3.36 3.98 -0.31
CA LEU A 350 -4.25 3.40 0.68
C LEU A 350 -3.51 2.53 1.71
N SER A 351 -2.22 2.24 1.53
CA SER A 351 -1.47 1.23 2.31
C SER A 351 -2.27 -0.09 2.43
N ALA A 352 -2.78 -0.58 1.31
CA ALA A 352 -3.72 -1.69 1.22
C ALA A 352 -3.55 -2.46 -0.10
N LEU A 353 -4.12 -3.67 -0.20
CA LEU A 353 -3.97 -4.53 -1.38
C LEU A 353 -5.25 -4.66 -2.19
N GLU A 354 -5.12 -4.62 -3.52
CA GLU A 354 -6.26 -4.82 -4.40
C GLU A 354 -6.72 -6.28 -4.35
N CYS A 355 -8.03 -6.49 -4.24
CA CYS A 355 -8.63 -7.82 -4.22
C CYS A 355 -9.40 -8.13 -5.51
N LEU A 356 -9.23 -9.36 -6.00
CA LEU A 356 -10.02 -9.87 -7.14
C LEU A 356 -11.51 -9.95 -6.77
N LYS A 357 -12.42 -9.50 -7.65
CA LYS A 357 -13.87 -9.55 -7.41
C LYS A 357 -14.40 -10.97 -7.62
N ILE A 358 -14.68 -11.68 -6.53
CA ILE A 358 -15.33 -13.01 -6.50
C ILE A 358 -16.40 -13.06 -5.41
N ARG A 359 -17.40 -13.95 -5.53
CA ARG A 359 -18.48 -14.06 -4.53
C ARG A 359 -17.95 -14.55 -3.18
N LYS A 360 -18.57 -14.09 -2.08
CA LYS A 360 -18.19 -14.45 -0.69
C LYS A 360 -18.14 -15.96 -0.47
N SER A 361 -19.12 -16.70 -1.01
CA SER A 361 -19.17 -18.17 -0.95
C SER A 361 -17.98 -18.84 -1.65
N GLN A 362 -17.65 -18.40 -2.87
CA GLN A 362 -16.51 -18.91 -3.64
C GLN A 362 -15.18 -18.62 -2.92
N ARG A 363 -15.00 -17.39 -2.41
CA ARG A 363 -13.80 -17.05 -1.61
C ARG A 363 -13.71 -17.89 -0.33
N HIS A 364 -14.83 -18.21 0.31
CA HIS A 364 -14.85 -19.07 1.49
C HIS A 364 -14.42 -20.51 1.16
N VAL A 365 -14.85 -21.07 0.02
CA VAL A 365 -14.37 -22.38 -0.47
C VAL A 365 -12.86 -22.35 -0.70
N ILE A 366 -12.34 -21.35 -1.44
CA ILE A 366 -10.90 -21.20 -1.72
C ILE A 366 -10.09 -21.09 -0.42
N ASN A 367 -10.52 -20.25 0.53
CA ASN A 367 -9.88 -20.10 1.84
C ASN A 367 -9.86 -21.43 2.62
N ASN A 368 -10.97 -22.17 2.61
CA ASN A 368 -11.09 -23.45 3.30
C ASN A 368 -10.20 -24.53 2.67
N THR A 369 -10.03 -24.52 1.34
CA THR A 369 -9.09 -25.41 0.64
C THR A 369 -7.64 -25.17 1.09
N LEU A 370 -7.19 -23.91 1.08
CA LEU A 370 -5.85 -23.55 1.60
C LEU A 370 -5.65 -23.94 3.07
N LEU A 371 -6.68 -23.75 3.91
CA LEU A 371 -6.63 -24.10 5.33
C LEU A 371 -6.58 -25.61 5.58
N LYS A 372 -7.27 -26.42 4.76
CA LYS A 372 -7.30 -27.89 4.88
C LYS A 372 -6.00 -28.55 4.44
N SER A 373 -5.36 -28.02 3.40
CA SER A 373 -4.07 -28.51 2.89
C SER A 373 -2.85 -27.90 3.61
N ARG A 374 -3.06 -27.14 4.69
CA ARG A 374 -2.00 -26.39 5.39
C ARG A 374 -0.98 -27.32 6.08
N THR A 375 0.29 -27.19 5.71
CA THR A 375 1.42 -27.79 6.44
C THR A 375 1.83 -26.96 7.65
N ASP A 376 2.44 -27.59 8.67
CA ASP A 376 2.86 -26.89 9.89
C ASP A 376 4.05 -25.95 9.69
N LYS A 377 4.81 -26.13 8.61
CA LYS A 377 5.90 -25.24 8.21
C LYS A 377 5.43 -23.96 7.50
N LEU A 378 4.14 -23.84 7.17
CA LEU A 378 3.61 -22.65 6.49
C LEU A 378 3.47 -21.46 7.46
N LEU A 379 4.19 -20.38 7.17
CA LEU A 379 4.02 -19.08 7.82
C LEU A 379 2.89 -18.27 7.16
N TYR A 380 2.89 -18.14 5.83
CA TYR A 380 1.85 -17.45 5.07
C TYR A 380 1.55 -18.17 3.76
N GLY A 381 0.27 -18.32 3.41
CA GLY A 381 -0.15 -18.85 2.11
C GLY A 381 -1.03 -17.84 1.37
N LEU A 382 -0.74 -17.56 0.11
CA LEU A 382 -1.50 -16.60 -0.70
C LEU A 382 -1.83 -17.19 -2.07
N ILE A 383 -2.99 -16.80 -2.59
CA ILE A 383 -3.33 -16.97 -4.01
C ILE A 383 -3.52 -15.58 -4.60
N VAL A 384 -2.77 -15.30 -5.65
CA VAL A 384 -2.78 -14.04 -6.39
C VAL A 384 -3.10 -14.34 -7.84
N ALA A 385 -3.91 -13.51 -8.47
CA ALA A 385 -4.28 -13.70 -9.87
C ALA A 385 -4.45 -12.33 -10.53
N GLY A 386 -3.76 -12.11 -11.65
CA GLY A 386 -3.73 -10.83 -12.36
C GLY A 386 -3.49 -9.61 -11.48
N GLY A 387 -2.34 -9.62 -10.79
CA GLY A 387 -1.90 -8.56 -9.88
C GLY A 387 -2.75 -8.38 -8.60
N ARG A 388 -3.78 -9.21 -8.39
CA ARG A 388 -4.82 -8.98 -7.38
C ARG A 388 -4.97 -10.17 -6.41
N LEU A 389 -5.20 -9.86 -5.14
CA LEU A 389 -5.29 -10.86 -4.08
C LEU A 389 -6.63 -11.63 -4.13
N VAL A 390 -6.54 -12.97 -4.25
CA VAL A 390 -7.70 -13.88 -4.21
C VAL A 390 -7.92 -14.39 -2.79
N SER A 391 -6.87 -14.89 -2.14
CA SER A 391 -6.94 -15.47 -0.80
C SER A 391 -5.63 -15.27 -0.04
N VAL A 392 -5.74 -15.20 1.29
CA VAL A 392 -4.60 -15.17 2.22
C VAL A 392 -4.93 -16.02 3.45
N VAL A 393 -4.01 -16.91 3.80
CA VAL A 393 -3.98 -17.71 5.02
C VAL A 393 -2.79 -17.25 5.87
N ARG A 394 -3.05 -16.95 7.14
CA ARG A 394 -2.06 -16.47 8.11
C ARG A 394 -2.40 -16.93 9.53
N PRO A 395 -1.41 -17.13 10.42
CA PRO A 395 -1.62 -17.31 11.85
C PRO A 395 -2.39 -16.14 12.45
N LYS A 396 -3.32 -16.41 13.39
CA LYS A 396 -4.13 -15.37 14.04
C LYS A 396 -3.31 -14.30 14.77
N ARG A 397 -2.08 -14.61 15.18
CA ARG A 397 -1.16 -13.71 15.92
C ARG A 397 -0.19 -12.93 15.04
N HIS A 398 -0.09 -13.24 13.74
CA HIS A 398 0.89 -12.64 12.84
C HIS A 398 0.18 -12.07 11.60
N SER A 399 -0.13 -10.77 11.65
CA SER A 399 -0.62 -10.04 10.48
C SER A 399 0.54 -9.69 9.55
N LEU A 400 0.57 -10.28 8.35
CA LEU A 400 1.45 -9.85 7.28
C LEU A 400 1.16 -8.38 6.92
N HIS A 401 2.20 -7.53 6.87
CA HIS A 401 2.07 -6.09 6.68
C HIS A 401 1.75 -5.74 5.21
N PRO A 402 0.92 -4.72 4.90
CA PRO A 402 0.63 -4.34 3.52
C PRO A 402 1.88 -3.95 2.72
N SER A 403 2.89 -3.32 3.35
CA SER A 403 4.15 -2.99 2.68
C SER A 403 4.92 -4.25 2.24
N ASP A 404 5.03 -5.27 3.10
CA ASP A 404 5.69 -6.54 2.76
C ASP A 404 5.00 -7.22 1.57
N LEU A 405 3.67 -7.16 1.53
CA LEU A 405 2.89 -7.69 0.42
C LEU A 405 3.06 -6.89 -0.87
N GLN A 406 3.23 -5.58 -0.78
CA GLN A 406 3.59 -4.76 -1.94
C GLN A 406 4.98 -5.12 -2.49
N LEU A 407 5.96 -5.40 -1.63
CA LEU A 407 7.28 -5.88 -2.06
C LEU A 407 7.20 -7.25 -2.76
N ILE A 408 6.44 -8.19 -2.19
CA ILE A 408 6.18 -9.49 -2.81
C ILE A 408 5.53 -9.31 -4.19
N PHE A 409 4.49 -8.47 -4.30
CA PHE A 409 3.79 -8.26 -5.56
C PHE A 409 4.68 -7.56 -6.61
N ASN A 410 5.45 -6.54 -6.20
CA ASN A 410 6.46 -5.91 -7.06
C ASN A 410 7.44 -6.96 -7.61
N MET A 411 8.01 -7.79 -6.73
CA MET A 411 8.91 -8.87 -7.14
C MET A 411 8.25 -9.86 -8.11
N LEU A 412 7.10 -10.43 -7.77
CA LEU A 412 6.39 -11.42 -8.60
C LEU A 412 6.04 -10.91 -9.99
N PHE A 413 5.52 -9.68 -10.07
CA PHE A 413 4.88 -9.20 -11.29
C PHE A 413 5.88 -8.54 -12.24
N GLU A 414 6.92 -7.90 -11.71
CA GLU A 414 7.89 -7.07 -12.44
C GLU A 414 9.22 -7.79 -12.73
N ALA A 415 9.67 -8.71 -11.86
CA ALA A 415 10.90 -9.48 -12.12
C ALA A 415 10.66 -10.56 -13.18
N LYS A 416 10.96 -10.21 -14.44
CA LYS A 416 10.85 -11.08 -15.61
C LYS A 416 11.49 -12.47 -15.39
N SER A 417 12.63 -12.51 -14.70
CA SER A 417 13.40 -13.73 -14.38
C SER A 417 12.59 -14.79 -13.61
N ILE A 418 11.72 -14.39 -12.70
CA ILE A 418 10.96 -15.30 -11.82
C ILE A 418 9.90 -16.09 -12.62
N ARG A 419 9.43 -15.55 -13.74
CA ARG A 419 8.44 -16.23 -14.60
C ARG A 419 9.11 -17.09 -15.69
N SER A 420 10.26 -16.66 -16.20
CA SER A 420 11.01 -17.38 -17.24
C SER A 420 11.67 -18.69 -16.78
N GLY A 421 11.78 -18.91 -15.45
CA GLY A 421 12.46 -20.09 -14.88
C GLY A 421 11.69 -21.42 -14.94
N GLY A 422 10.40 -21.40 -15.33
CA GLY A 422 9.56 -22.61 -15.45
C GLY A 422 8.86 -23.01 -14.15
N GLY A 423 7.60 -22.61 -14.00
CA GLY A 423 6.61 -23.20 -13.08
C GLY A 423 6.77 -22.96 -11.57
N GLU A 424 7.99 -23.06 -11.02
CA GLU A 424 8.27 -23.04 -9.57
C GLU A 424 9.57 -22.29 -9.24
N ASN A 425 9.56 -21.50 -8.16
CA ASN A 425 10.73 -20.78 -7.66
C ASN A 425 10.85 -20.89 -6.13
N TRP A 426 12.08 -20.97 -5.63
CA TRP A 426 12.40 -20.91 -4.19
C TRP A 426 13.28 -19.68 -3.91
N ILE A 427 12.68 -18.65 -3.29
CA ILE A 427 13.29 -17.32 -3.21
C ILE A 427 13.53 -16.95 -1.74
N PRO A 428 14.78 -16.73 -1.31
CA PRO A 428 15.07 -16.12 -0.01
C PRO A 428 14.72 -14.63 -0.07
N LEU A 429 13.93 -14.15 0.90
CA LEU A 429 13.56 -12.74 1.01
C LEU A 429 13.39 -12.36 2.48
N CYS A 430 13.81 -11.16 2.85
CA CYS A 430 13.47 -10.54 4.13
C CYS A 430 12.10 -9.83 4.01
N LEU A 431 11.22 -9.98 5.01
CA LEU A 431 9.94 -9.27 5.10
C LEU A 431 10.06 -8.20 6.19
N PRO A 432 10.44 -6.94 5.89
CA PRO A 432 10.85 -5.98 6.91
C PRO A 432 9.76 -5.62 7.94
N GLY A 433 8.49 -5.61 7.53
CA GLY A 433 7.33 -5.37 8.39
C GLY A 433 6.94 -6.56 9.28
N PHE A 434 7.42 -7.76 8.98
CA PHE A 434 7.28 -8.96 9.82
C PHE A 434 8.53 -9.17 10.70
N ASN A 435 9.70 -9.22 10.08
CA ASN A 435 11.01 -9.29 10.74
C ASN A 435 12.10 -8.80 9.79
N ASN A 436 12.70 -7.64 10.09
CA ASN A 436 13.80 -7.05 9.30
C ASN A 436 15.18 -7.70 9.55
N THR A 437 15.29 -8.66 10.48
CA THR A 437 16.57 -9.28 10.88
C THR A 437 16.94 -10.57 10.17
N GLY A 438 15.97 -11.24 9.52
CA GLY A 438 16.17 -12.59 9.00
C GLY A 438 15.45 -12.83 7.68
N TYR A 439 15.96 -13.81 6.92
CA TYR A 439 15.31 -14.29 5.72
C TYR A 439 14.15 -15.23 6.05
N VAL A 440 13.07 -15.09 5.31
CA VAL A 440 12.08 -16.14 5.07
C VAL A 440 12.30 -16.70 3.66
N TYR A 441 11.69 -17.85 3.39
CA TYR A 441 11.78 -18.52 2.10
C TYR A 441 10.38 -18.59 1.47
N MET A 442 10.29 -18.10 0.24
CA MET A 442 9.06 -18.00 -0.52
C MET A 442 9.09 -18.99 -1.67
N TYR A 443 8.21 -19.99 -1.61
CA TYR A 443 7.86 -20.85 -2.71
C TYR A 443 6.80 -20.13 -3.55
N VAL A 444 7.10 -19.93 -4.83
CA VAL A 444 6.20 -19.34 -5.83
C VAL A 444 5.94 -20.39 -6.88
N SER A 445 4.67 -20.68 -7.18
CA SER A 445 4.31 -21.46 -8.36
C SER A 445 3.28 -20.73 -9.20
N PHE A 446 3.57 -20.61 -10.50
CA PHE A 446 2.63 -20.10 -11.49
C PHE A 446 1.83 -21.26 -12.09
N LEU A 447 0.53 -21.05 -12.21
CA LEU A 447 -0.38 -21.94 -12.91
C LEU A 447 -0.63 -21.31 -14.28
N ASP A 448 0.00 -21.85 -15.31
CA ASP A 448 -0.18 -21.37 -16.68
C ASP A 448 -1.63 -21.51 -17.13
N ALA A 449 -2.07 -20.57 -17.97
CA ALA A 449 -3.45 -20.53 -18.44
C ALA A 449 -3.77 -21.67 -19.43
N ASP A 450 -2.74 -22.17 -20.13
CA ASP A 450 -2.82 -22.87 -21.42
C ASP A 450 -2.36 -24.34 -21.39
N SER A 451 -2.34 -25.01 -20.24
CA SER A 451 -2.06 -26.46 -20.17
C SER A 451 -3.19 -27.35 -20.73
N ASP A 452 -4.21 -26.76 -21.35
CA ASP A 452 -5.41 -27.43 -21.87
C ASP A 452 -5.44 -27.47 -23.42
N SER A 453 -4.33 -27.16 -24.12
CA SER A 453 -4.24 -27.29 -25.58
C SER A 453 -3.87 -28.71 -26.02
N ASP A 454 -4.89 -29.56 -26.14
CA ASP A 454 -4.98 -30.79 -26.95
C ASP A 454 -3.67 -31.37 -27.54
N GLU A 455 -3.07 -32.36 -26.85
CA GLU A 455 -1.96 -33.20 -27.37
C GLU A 455 -2.37 -34.13 -28.56
N ASN A 456 -3.56 -33.96 -29.14
CA ASN A 456 -4.21 -34.94 -30.02
C ASN A 456 -4.55 -34.43 -31.43
N ASN A 457 -3.80 -33.47 -31.99
CA ASN A 457 -3.98 -33.07 -33.39
C ASN A 457 -2.66 -32.82 -34.15
N PRO A 458 -2.08 -33.83 -34.81
CA PRO A 458 -0.85 -33.69 -35.58
C PRO A 458 -1.13 -33.35 -37.06
N LEU A 459 -0.82 -32.13 -37.49
CA LEU A 459 -0.07 -31.74 -38.72
C LEU A 459 -0.08 -30.20 -38.88
N PRO A 460 0.76 -29.57 -39.76
CA PRO A 460 1.37 -28.29 -39.44
C PRO A 460 1.01 -27.16 -40.41
N ASN A 461 1.34 -25.92 -40.02
CA ASN A 461 1.74 -24.87 -40.95
C ASN A 461 2.62 -23.85 -40.22
N PRO A 462 3.84 -23.54 -40.69
CA PRO A 462 4.68 -22.51 -40.10
C PRO A 462 4.33 -21.15 -40.71
N THR A 463 3.55 -20.34 -39.99
CA THR A 463 3.28 -18.93 -40.34
C THR A 463 3.71 -18.04 -39.16
N PRO A 464 4.68 -17.14 -39.32
CA PRO A 464 5.20 -16.34 -38.22
C PRO A 464 4.36 -15.06 -38.00
N GLU A 465 3.20 -15.20 -37.34
CA GLU A 465 2.43 -14.06 -36.83
C GLU A 465 2.31 -14.12 -35.29
N PRO A 466 3.00 -13.24 -34.53
CA PRO A 466 2.90 -13.19 -33.08
C PRO A 466 1.73 -12.29 -32.65
N THR A 467 0.50 -12.70 -32.94
CA THR A 467 -0.73 -11.92 -32.65
C THR A 467 -1.64 -12.57 -31.61
N SER A 468 -1.05 -13.30 -30.66
CA SER A 468 -1.69 -13.68 -29.40
C SER A 468 -0.73 -13.47 -28.21
N THR A 469 -0.49 -12.22 -27.85
CA THR A 469 0.09 -11.89 -26.54
C THR A 469 -0.91 -12.28 -25.45
N THR A 470 -0.86 -13.52 -24.96
CA THR A 470 -1.52 -13.91 -23.71
C THR A 470 -1.08 -12.94 -22.63
N SER A 471 -2.04 -12.25 -22.02
CA SER A 471 -1.69 -11.08 -21.23
C SER A 471 -0.91 -11.52 -19.99
N ARG A 472 0.20 -10.84 -19.69
CA ARG A 472 1.04 -11.14 -18.51
C ARG A 472 0.28 -10.97 -17.19
N ASP A 473 -0.91 -10.35 -17.28
CA ASP A 473 -1.87 -10.08 -16.23
C ASP A 473 -2.95 -11.17 -16.07
N ASP A 474 -2.94 -12.26 -16.85
CA ASP A 474 -3.88 -13.38 -16.67
C ASP A 474 -3.34 -14.50 -15.75
N ALA A 475 -2.04 -14.46 -15.41
CA ALA A 475 -1.37 -15.49 -14.62
C ALA A 475 -1.93 -15.63 -13.19
N ILE A 476 -2.12 -16.88 -12.76
CA ILE A 476 -2.45 -17.25 -11.37
C ILE A 476 -1.16 -17.73 -10.68
N ALA A 477 -0.88 -17.20 -9.49
CA ALA A 477 0.27 -17.57 -8.67
C ALA A 477 -0.18 -18.06 -7.29
N ILE A 478 0.38 -19.20 -6.86
CA ILE A 478 0.32 -19.69 -5.48
C ILE A 478 1.63 -19.34 -4.81
N LEU A 479 1.54 -18.69 -3.64
CA LEU A 479 2.68 -18.32 -2.82
C LEU A 479 2.59 -18.98 -1.46
N LEU A 480 3.66 -19.64 -1.05
CA LEU A 480 3.79 -20.27 0.25
C LEU A 480 5.10 -19.81 0.89
N ILE A 481 5.01 -19.17 2.06
CA ILE A 481 6.15 -18.58 2.77
C ILE A 481 6.41 -19.41 4.03
N SER A 482 7.68 -19.73 4.30
CA SER A 482 8.13 -20.42 5.50
C SER A 482 9.36 -19.73 6.11
N THR A 483 9.59 -19.97 7.40
CA THR A 483 10.86 -19.64 8.08
C THR A 483 11.91 -20.74 7.95
N ASP A 484 11.54 -21.95 7.49
CA ASP A 484 12.44 -23.08 7.31
C ASP A 484 12.96 -23.14 5.87
N LYS A 485 14.29 -23.09 5.72
CA LYS A 485 15.01 -23.15 4.43
C LYS A 485 14.80 -24.49 3.72
N GLU A 486 14.62 -25.56 4.47
CA GLU A 486 14.56 -26.93 3.95
C GLU A 486 13.09 -27.39 3.75
N SER A 487 12.13 -26.47 3.82
CA SER A 487 10.68 -26.74 3.69
C SER A 487 10.15 -26.80 2.25
N PHE A 488 11.01 -26.68 1.24
CA PHE A 488 10.63 -26.63 -0.18
C PHE A 488 9.64 -27.74 -0.58
N TYR A 489 9.99 -29.00 -0.30
CA TYR A 489 9.16 -30.16 -0.67
C TYR A 489 7.84 -30.25 0.11
N ASP A 490 7.81 -29.77 1.36
CA ASP A 490 6.57 -29.71 2.16
C ASP A 490 5.59 -28.69 1.55
N LEU A 491 6.11 -27.56 1.07
CA LEU A 491 5.31 -26.52 0.43
C LEU A 491 4.89 -26.91 -1.00
N GLN A 492 5.74 -27.61 -1.76
CA GLN A 492 5.41 -28.17 -3.07
C GLN A 492 4.22 -29.15 -2.96
N GLN A 493 4.29 -30.12 -2.04
CA GLN A 493 3.18 -31.06 -1.77
C GLN A 493 1.89 -30.33 -1.31
N MET A 494 2.02 -29.29 -0.49
CA MET A 494 0.88 -28.44 -0.13
C MET A 494 0.28 -27.77 -1.37
N ARG A 495 1.10 -27.20 -2.25
CA ARG A 495 0.65 -26.58 -3.51
C ARG A 495 -0.10 -27.59 -4.37
N ASP A 496 0.42 -28.79 -4.57
CA ASP A 496 -0.23 -29.82 -5.40
C ASP A 496 -1.60 -30.25 -4.84
N ALA A 497 -1.68 -30.45 -3.52
CA ALA A 497 -2.93 -30.74 -2.83
C ALA A 497 -3.94 -29.59 -2.94
N VAL A 498 -3.48 -28.33 -2.92
CA VAL A 498 -4.32 -27.14 -3.14
C VAL A 498 -4.80 -27.07 -4.59
N VAL A 499 -3.91 -27.21 -5.58
CA VAL A 499 -4.26 -27.15 -7.02
C VAL A 499 -5.30 -28.22 -7.36
N THR A 500 -5.06 -29.47 -6.96
CA THR A 500 -5.99 -30.60 -7.20
C THR A 500 -7.37 -30.33 -6.59
N GLN A 501 -7.45 -29.75 -5.40
CA GLN A 501 -8.72 -29.39 -4.75
C GLN A 501 -9.39 -28.16 -5.39
N LEU A 502 -8.63 -27.18 -5.88
CA LEU A 502 -9.17 -26.01 -6.60
C LEU A 502 -9.74 -26.40 -7.96
N GLN A 503 -9.08 -27.32 -8.69
CA GLN A 503 -9.61 -27.93 -9.91
C GLN A 503 -10.87 -28.73 -9.62
N LYS A 504 -10.83 -29.68 -8.66
CA LYS A 504 -11.98 -30.53 -8.30
C LYS A 504 -13.22 -29.74 -7.82
N SER A 505 -13.03 -28.53 -7.30
CA SER A 505 -14.13 -27.65 -6.87
C SER A 505 -14.59 -26.64 -7.93
N GLY A 506 -13.99 -26.61 -9.13
CA GLY A 506 -14.21 -25.57 -10.15
C GLY A 506 -13.75 -24.17 -9.70
N SER A 507 -13.03 -24.07 -8.58
CA SER A 507 -12.56 -22.80 -8.03
C SER A 507 -11.49 -22.16 -8.90
N LEU A 508 -10.67 -22.98 -9.58
CA LEU A 508 -9.65 -22.48 -10.51
C LEU A 508 -10.30 -21.75 -11.70
N ASP A 509 -11.35 -22.32 -12.28
CA ASP A 509 -12.08 -21.72 -13.42
C ASP A 509 -12.82 -20.44 -13.04
N ILE A 510 -13.35 -20.39 -11.81
CA ILE A 510 -13.92 -19.17 -11.22
C ILE A 510 -12.86 -18.06 -11.11
N ILE A 511 -11.62 -18.40 -10.73
CA ILE A 511 -10.51 -17.44 -10.69
C ILE A 511 -10.15 -17.02 -12.12
N LYS A 512 -9.90 -17.97 -13.04
CA LYS A 512 -9.61 -17.68 -14.46
C LYS A 512 -10.67 -16.75 -15.06
N ALA A 513 -11.96 -17.03 -14.86
CA ALA A 513 -13.07 -16.20 -15.34
C ALA A 513 -13.12 -14.80 -14.70
N ALA A 514 -12.87 -14.69 -13.38
CA ALA A 514 -12.85 -13.41 -12.68
C ALA A 514 -11.65 -12.53 -13.07
N VAL A 515 -10.52 -13.13 -13.45
CA VAL A 515 -9.35 -12.41 -13.98
C VAL A 515 -9.68 -11.82 -15.36
N ARG A 516 -10.16 -12.65 -16.30
CA ARG A 516 -10.60 -12.23 -17.65
C ARG A 516 -11.70 -11.16 -17.62
N ALA A 517 -12.58 -11.19 -16.62
CA ALA A 517 -13.62 -10.17 -16.41
C ALA A 517 -13.06 -8.81 -15.95
N GLY A 518 -11.77 -8.70 -15.62
CA GLY A 518 -11.10 -7.45 -15.30
C GLY A 518 -11.56 -6.82 -13.98
N ARG A 519 -11.63 -5.49 -13.95
CA ARG A 519 -12.22 -4.71 -12.84
C ARG A 519 -13.69 -4.42 -13.17
N PRO A 520 -14.59 -4.41 -12.18
CA PRO A 520 -16.00 -4.12 -12.44
C PRO A 520 -16.19 -2.71 -13.01
N SER A 521 -17.12 -2.54 -13.93
CA SER A 521 -17.59 -1.21 -14.28
C SER A 521 -18.35 -0.58 -13.09
N THR A 522 -18.58 0.73 -13.13
CA THR A 522 -19.42 1.39 -12.11
C THR A 522 -20.90 0.99 -12.26
N THR A 523 -21.37 0.74 -13.48
CA THR A 523 -22.74 0.29 -13.77
C THR A 523 -22.99 -1.17 -13.39
N ASP A 524 -21.95 -2.01 -13.32
CA ASP A 524 -22.03 -3.39 -12.77
C ASP A 524 -22.36 -3.44 -11.28
N ILE A 525 -22.18 -2.31 -10.57
CA ILE A 525 -22.43 -2.18 -9.13
C ILE A 525 -23.75 -1.44 -8.89
N VAL A 526 -23.97 -0.34 -9.59
CA VAL A 526 -25.22 0.43 -9.56
C VAL A 526 -25.65 0.73 -11.01
N PRO A 527 -26.61 -0.03 -11.57
CA PRO A 527 -27.09 0.19 -12.93
C PRO A 527 -27.58 1.63 -13.14
N GLY A 528 -27.18 2.25 -14.25
CA GLY A 528 -27.55 3.63 -14.58
C GLY A 528 -26.86 4.73 -13.73
N THR A 529 -25.81 4.40 -12.97
CA THR A 529 -25.05 5.41 -12.22
C THR A 529 -24.27 6.38 -13.12
N GLN A 530 -24.22 7.66 -12.75
CA GLN A 530 -23.33 8.66 -13.37
C GLN A 530 -21.90 8.61 -12.81
N LEU A 531 -21.64 7.73 -11.84
CA LEU A 531 -20.31 7.56 -11.23
C LEU A 531 -19.30 7.08 -12.28
N ARG A 532 -18.28 7.89 -12.57
CA ARG A 532 -17.23 7.58 -13.56
C ARG A 532 -16.17 6.62 -13.03
N HIS A 533 -15.80 6.73 -11.76
CA HIS A 533 -14.83 5.84 -11.10
C HIS A 533 -15.03 5.85 -9.57
N PHE A 534 -14.70 4.75 -8.88
CA PHE A 534 -14.64 4.68 -7.42
C PHE A 534 -13.38 3.97 -6.91
N LEU A 535 -13.02 4.27 -5.67
CA LEU A 535 -11.95 3.61 -4.93
C LEU A 535 -12.40 3.37 -3.49
N TYR A 536 -12.45 2.12 -3.04
CA TYR A 536 -12.97 1.74 -1.72
C TYR A 536 -11.95 0.91 -0.92
N LYS A 537 -11.64 1.33 0.32
CA LYS A 537 -10.73 0.64 1.26
C LYS A 537 -11.49 0.04 2.43
N SER A 538 -11.38 -1.28 2.62
CA SER A 538 -11.75 -1.95 3.87
C SER A 538 -10.61 -1.81 4.88
N ARG A 539 -10.85 -1.06 5.96
CA ARG A 539 -9.89 -0.87 7.07
C ARG A 539 -9.60 -2.17 7.82
N ALA A 540 -10.62 -3.00 8.07
CA ALA A 540 -10.49 -4.26 8.81
C ALA A 540 -9.66 -5.32 8.08
N ASN A 541 -9.76 -5.37 6.74
CA ASN A 541 -9.03 -6.35 5.93
C ASN A 541 -7.70 -5.83 5.39
N VAL A 542 -7.45 -4.51 5.46
CA VAL A 542 -6.30 -3.84 4.82
C VAL A 542 -6.27 -4.10 3.31
N GLN A 543 -7.47 -4.05 2.71
CA GLN A 543 -7.73 -4.40 1.30
C GLN A 543 -8.55 -3.31 0.64
N PHE A 544 -8.41 -3.15 -0.68
CA PHE A 544 -9.20 -2.22 -1.47
C PHE A 544 -9.74 -2.86 -2.75
N THR A 545 -10.68 -2.16 -3.37
CA THR A 545 -11.19 -2.46 -4.71
C THR A 545 -11.52 -1.14 -5.42
N SER A 546 -11.36 -1.12 -6.73
CA SER A 546 -11.72 0.00 -7.61
C SER A 546 -12.55 -0.48 -8.78
N SER A 547 -13.21 0.46 -9.45
CA SER A 547 -13.78 0.23 -10.78
C SER A 547 -12.69 0.00 -11.83
N SER A 548 -13.11 -0.43 -13.02
CA SER A 548 -12.33 -0.25 -14.23
C SER A 548 -12.05 1.24 -14.48
N TYR A 549 -10.90 1.51 -15.08
CA TYR A 549 -10.57 2.84 -15.62
C TYR A 549 -11.33 3.12 -16.91
N ALA A 550 -11.67 2.08 -17.67
CA ALA A 550 -12.42 2.21 -18.91
C ALA A 550 -13.92 2.51 -18.66
N PRO A 551 -14.57 3.33 -19.53
CA PRO A 551 -14.00 3.93 -20.73
C PRO A 551 -13.31 5.30 -20.51
N HIS A 552 -13.43 5.90 -19.33
CA HIS A 552 -13.16 7.34 -19.12
C HIS A 552 -11.70 7.70 -18.77
N PHE A 553 -10.88 6.73 -18.37
CA PHE A 553 -9.53 6.95 -17.85
C PHE A 553 -8.50 6.02 -18.53
N ASN A 554 -8.59 5.87 -19.86
CA ASN A 554 -7.78 4.92 -20.62
C ASN A 554 -6.31 5.35 -20.79
N SER A 555 -6.01 6.66 -20.85
CA SER A 555 -4.63 7.16 -21.01
C SER A 555 -3.88 7.21 -19.67
N LEU A 556 -2.56 7.00 -19.70
CA LEU A 556 -1.70 7.07 -18.51
C LEU A 556 -1.84 8.43 -17.79
N LEU A 557 -1.97 9.51 -18.57
CA LEU A 557 -2.16 10.86 -18.08
C LEU A 557 -3.52 11.05 -17.38
N SER A 558 -4.61 10.51 -17.93
CA SER A 558 -5.94 10.55 -17.29
C SER A 558 -5.98 9.75 -15.98
N HIS A 559 -5.34 8.56 -15.97
CA HIS A 559 -5.13 7.75 -14.77
C HIS A 559 -4.33 8.51 -13.72
N ARG A 560 -3.21 9.13 -14.10
CA ARG A 560 -2.35 9.88 -13.17
C ARG A 560 -3.08 11.06 -12.53
N ARG A 561 -3.90 11.78 -13.30
CA ARG A 561 -4.77 12.87 -12.83
C ARG A 561 -5.83 12.38 -11.84
N LEU A 562 -6.50 11.26 -12.15
CA LEU A 562 -7.46 10.62 -11.26
C LEU A 562 -6.81 10.20 -9.93
N LEU A 563 -5.59 9.67 -9.94
CA LEU A 563 -4.86 9.35 -8.72
C LEU A 563 -4.37 10.59 -7.96
N SER A 564 -4.00 11.70 -8.62
CA SER A 564 -3.74 12.98 -7.92
C SER A 564 -4.99 13.50 -7.19
N LEU A 565 -6.17 13.33 -7.79
CA LEU A 565 -7.44 13.69 -7.15
C LEU A 565 -7.69 12.82 -5.90
N TYR A 566 -7.54 11.49 -5.99
CA TYR A 566 -7.63 10.62 -4.82
C TYR A 566 -6.55 10.89 -3.77
N GLN A 567 -5.31 11.18 -4.18
CA GLN A 567 -4.21 11.61 -3.29
C GLN A 567 -4.60 12.86 -2.49
N THR A 568 -5.19 13.85 -3.14
CA THR A 568 -5.64 15.10 -2.51
C THR A 568 -6.77 14.85 -1.51
N LEU A 569 -7.81 14.13 -1.93
CA LEU A 569 -8.97 13.78 -1.10
C LEU A 569 -8.58 12.94 0.13
N HIS A 570 -7.71 11.95 -0.05
CA HIS A 570 -7.21 11.12 1.04
C HIS A 570 -6.40 11.96 2.05
N ALA A 571 -5.51 12.83 1.57
CA ALA A 571 -4.70 13.69 2.44
C ALA A 571 -5.57 14.66 3.26
N THR A 572 -6.65 15.20 2.68
CA THR A 572 -7.55 16.15 3.35
C THR A 572 -8.56 15.48 4.28
N THR A 573 -9.07 14.30 3.93
CA THR A 573 -9.95 13.47 4.79
C THR A 573 -9.21 12.86 5.98
N HIS A 574 -7.88 12.63 5.87
CA HIS A 574 -7.06 12.05 6.94
C HIS A 574 -6.05 13.01 7.58
N ALA A 575 -6.15 14.32 7.33
CA ALA A 575 -5.30 15.29 8.03
C ALA A 575 -5.62 15.30 9.53
N ARG A 576 -4.58 15.34 10.38
CA ARG A 576 -4.71 15.22 11.84
C ARG A 576 -5.56 16.32 12.49
N THR A 577 -5.79 17.43 11.79
CA THR A 577 -6.52 18.61 12.25
C THR A 577 -7.97 18.68 11.76
N THR A 578 -8.40 17.79 10.87
CA THR A 578 -9.79 17.77 10.34
C THR A 578 -10.62 16.66 10.96
N HIS A 579 -11.75 17.03 11.57
CA HIS A 579 -12.78 16.09 12.04
C HIS A 579 -13.80 15.71 10.93
N THR A 580 -13.63 16.25 9.72
CA THR A 580 -14.54 16.10 8.58
C THR A 580 -14.49 14.68 8.01
N LYS A 581 -15.44 13.84 8.42
CA LYS A 581 -15.60 12.47 7.91
C LYS A 581 -16.19 12.37 6.50
N VAL A 582 -16.66 13.48 5.95
CA VAL A 582 -17.19 13.60 4.59
C VAL A 582 -16.62 14.87 3.97
N GLN A 583 -16.17 14.77 2.72
CA GLN A 583 -15.61 15.87 1.96
C GLN A 583 -16.15 15.82 0.53
N HIS A 584 -16.70 16.95 0.09
CA HIS A 584 -17.14 17.16 -1.29
C HIS A 584 -16.22 18.19 -1.93
N LEU A 585 -15.64 17.85 -3.08
CA LEU A 585 -14.76 18.71 -3.85
C LEU A 585 -15.37 18.91 -5.25
N VAL A 586 -15.58 20.17 -5.62
CA VAL A 586 -16.01 20.58 -6.95
C VAL A 586 -14.88 21.39 -7.58
N SER A 587 -14.36 20.92 -8.70
CA SER A 587 -13.42 21.64 -9.55
C SER A 587 -14.04 21.85 -10.94
N ARG A 588 -13.34 22.57 -11.83
CA ARG A 588 -13.75 22.71 -13.24
C ARG A 588 -13.72 21.38 -14.02
N SER A 589 -12.97 20.38 -13.54
CA SER A 589 -12.73 19.10 -14.21
C SER A 589 -13.35 17.89 -13.51
N ALA A 590 -13.72 17.99 -12.23
CA ALA A 590 -14.26 16.87 -11.47
C ALA A 590 -15.18 17.31 -10.34
N ILE A 591 -16.23 16.52 -10.13
CA ILE A 591 -16.99 16.48 -8.88
C ILE A 591 -16.55 15.20 -8.17
N ALA A 592 -16.07 15.31 -6.93
CA ALA A 592 -15.57 14.19 -6.17
C ALA A 592 -16.07 14.20 -4.73
N LEU A 593 -16.32 13.00 -4.20
CA LEU A 593 -16.79 12.78 -2.84
C LEU A 593 -15.86 11.77 -2.16
N ALA A 594 -15.38 12.10 -0.97
CA ALA A 594 -14.66 11.20 -0.09
C ALA A 594 -15.37 11.13 1.26
N TRP A 595 -15.42 9.95 1.86
CA TRP A 595 -15.92 9.78 3.22
C TRP A 595 -15.22 8.65 3.95
N SER A 596 -15.21 8.72 5.28
CA SER A 596 -14.67 7.69 6.15
C SER A 596 -15.74 7.25 7.15
N THR A 597 -16.12 5.98 7.09
CA THR A 597 -16.98 5.36 8.11
C THR A 597 -16.20 5.20 9.43
N PRO A 598 -16.87 5.24 10.59
CA PRO A 598 -16.25 5.03 11.90
C PRO A 598 -15.27 3.83 11.95
#